data_AF-A0A519UEB7-F1
#
_entry.id   AF-A0A519UEB7-F1
#
_cell.length_a   1.000
_cell.length_b   1.000
_cell.length_c   1.000
_cell.angle_alpha   90.00
_cell.angle_beta   90.00
_cell.angle_gamma   90.00
#
_symmetry.space_group_name_H-M   'P 1'
#
loop_
_entity.id
_entity.type
_entity.pdbx_description
1 polymer ?
#
loop_
_entity_poly.entity_id
_entity_poly.type
_entity_poly.pdbx_seq_one_letter_code
_entity_poly.pdbx_strand_id
1 'polypeptide(L)'
;LLLCDDNWGNLRKLPKLGDKPRRGGYGIYYHFDYVGGPRNYKWLNTNPLPRVWEQMHLAHAYGADQIWVVNVGDLKPMELPISFFLDYAWNPDAISVDGVAAYTQRWATQQFGAKYAADIADILAKYAKYNARRKPELLDANTYSLATGEWAGVVADYQALATRAEAIGRQLPAADQAAYFELVLHPVLACANLNELYYTVAQNREAAKTNQPTTNALAEQARALFAKDAEISRRYNALLGGKWNHMMDQTHIGYTTWQQPPADKMPDVVTRPADALEMPSALGVAAPAGSYVALDAEHYTQVVNAGPITWQVLPDLGRTAGAVTTFPVTAAPTAAPGGSSPHLEYRFSLPQA
;
A
#
# COMPACT_ATOMS: atom_id res chain seq x y z
N LEU A 1 22.88 20.54 -1.70
CA LEU A 1 23.11 19.28 -0.94
C LEU A 1 21.97 18.35 -1.27
N LEU A 2 22.23 17.15 -1.77
CA LEU A 2 21.17 16.18 -2.04
C LEU A 2 20.98 15.33 -0.78
N LEU A 3 19.81 15.46 -0.15
CA LEU A 3 19.39 14.66 1.00
C LEU A 3 18.63 13.44 0.47
N CYS A 4 18.67 12.34 1.22
CA CYS A 4 18.01 11.09 0.80
C CYS A 4 16.92 10.70 1.78
N ASP A 5 15.93 9.99 1.27
CA ASP A 5 15.10 9.14 2.10
C ASP A 5 15.89 7.92 2.63
N ASP A 6 15.21 7.06 3.38
CA ASP A 6 15.74 5.82 3.94
C ASP A 6 15.61 4.61 3.00
N ASN A 7 15.36 4.87 1.72
CA ASN A 7 14.97 3.90 0.69
C ASN A 7 13.62 3.22 0.93
N TRP A 8 12.77 3.78 1.80
CA TRP A 8 11.39 3.31 2.04
C TRP A 8 10.40 4.47 2.02
N GLY A 9 10.78 5.58 1.37
CA GLY A 9 9.95 6.77 1.25
C GLY A 9 9.89 7.62 2.51
N ASN A 10 10.86 7.52 3.44
CA ASN A 10 10.91 8.37 4.65
C ASN A 10 12.15 9.27 4.60
N LEU A 11 11.96 10.59 4.52
CA LEU A 11 13.07 11.56 4.48
C LEU A 11 13.89 11.47 5.76
N ARG A 12 15.19 11.18 5.63
CA ARG A 12 16.08 10.98 6.80
C ARG A 12 16.44 12.28 7.49
N LYS A 13 16.48 13.36 6.72
CA LYS A 13 16.94 14.67 7.17
C LYS A 13 16.37 15.75 6.27
N LEU A 14 16.09 16.90 6.86
CA LEU A 14 15.78 18.14 6.18
C LEU A 14 16.70 19.28 6.66
N PRO A 15 16.79 20.40 5.92
CA PRO A 15 17.50 21.58 6.37
C PRO A 15 17.01 22.03 7.74
N LYS A 16 17.91 22.51 8.60
CA LYS A 16 17.48 23.05 9.89
C LYS A 16 16.82 24.41 9.69
N LEU A 17 15.67 24.62 10.31
CA LEU A 17 14.96 25.89 10.26
C LEU A 17 15.80 27.01 10.89
N GLY A 18 15.86 28.16 10.22
CA GLY A 18 16.62 29.33 10.66
C GLY A 18 18.13 29.29 10.39
N ASP A 19 18.68 28.18 9.88
CA ASP A 19 20.07 28.15 9.44
C ASP A 19 20.27 29.03 8.19
N LYS A 20 21.47 29.63 8.06
CA LYS A 20 21.80 30.44 6.88
C LYS A 20 21.64 29.59 5.61
N PRO A 21 20.91 30.07 4.58
CA PRO A 21 20.75 29.36 3.33
C PRO A 21 22.11 29.03 2.69
N ARG A 22 22.23 27.82 2.15
CA ARG A 22 23.40 27.41 1.36
C ARG A 22 23.25 27.95 -0.05
N ARG A 23 24.33 28.48 -0.65
CA ARG A 23 24.30 29.02 -2.03
C ARG A 23 23.74 28.03 -3.07
N GLY A 24 24.02 26.73 -2.91
CA GLY A 24 23.50 25.67 -3.80
C GLY A 24 22.25 24.96 -3.27
N GLY A 25 21.60 25.49 -2.23
CA GLY A 25 20.39 24.96 -1.60
C GLY A 25 20.43 23.46 -1.24
N TYR A 26 19.24 22.87 -1.19
CA TYR A 26 19.00 21.48 -0.82
C TYR A 26 18.06 20.81 -1.82
N GLY A 27 18.20 19.51 -1.99
CA GLY A 27 17.32 18.69 -2.82
C GLY A 27 17.06 17.34 -2.16
N ILE A 28 16.18 16.55 -2.76
CA ILE A 28 15.72 15.25 -2.28
C ILE A 28 15.96 14.17 -3.33
N TYR A 29 16.50 13.04 -2.86
CA TYR A 29 16.46 11.74 -3.55
C TYR A 29 15.49 10.81 -2.81
N TYR A 30 14.44 10.38 -3.49
CA TYR A 30 13.32 9.58 -2.96
C TYR A 30 13.23 8.21 -3.65
N HIS A 31 12.56 7.22 -3.05
CA HIS A 31 12.41 5.89 -3.65
C HIS A 31 10.96 5.44 -3.83
N PHE A 32 10.63 4.97 -5.04
CA PHE A 32 9.45 4.14 -5.33
C PHE A 32 9.79 2.66 -5.52
N ASP A 33 11.07 2.33 -5.62
CA ASP A 33 11.64 1.01 -5.83
C ASP A 33 12.93 0.88 -5.02
N TYR A 34 13.26 -0.31 -4.52
CA TYR A 34 14.54 -0.50 -3.85
C TYR A 34 15.08 -1.94 -3.90
N VAL A 35 16.41 -2.04 -4.09
CA VAL A 35 17.22 -3.24 -3.88
C VAL A 35 18.01 -3.07 -2.58
N GLY A 36 17.64 -3.81 -1.53
CA GLY A 36 18.36 -3.78 -0.26
C GLY A 36 17.52 -4.21 0.94
N GLY A 37 17.97 -3.84 2.14
CA GLY A 37 17.36 -4.24 3.40
C GLY A 37 16.09 -3.45 3.78
N PRO A 38 15.19 -4.04 4.61
CA PRO A 38 15.21 -5.44 5.06
C PRO A 38 14.88 -6.45 3.96
N ARG A 39 14.25 -6.02 2.86
CA ARG A 39 13.99 -6.82 1.67
C ARG A 39 13.75 -5.91 0.48
N ASN A 40 14.14 -6.35 -0.71
CA ASN A 40 13.82 -5.64 -1.94
C ASN A 40 12.30 -5.43 -2.07
N TYR A 41 11.90 -4.34 -2.71
CA TYR A 41 10.54 -4.18 -3.24
C TYR A 41 10.66 -3.61 -4.65
N LYS A 42 10.29 -4.42 -5.64
CA LYS A 42 10.61 -4.20 -7.06
C LYS A 42 9.49 -4.50 -8.03
N TRP A 43 8.46 -5.20 -7.57
CA TRP A 43 7.49 -5.79 -8.48
C TRP A 43 6.41 -4.81 -8.94
N LEU A 44 5.66 -4.23 -7.99
CA LEU A 44 4.51 -3.37 -8.27
C LEU A 44 4.54 -2.12 -7.41
N ASN A 45 3.75 -1.12 -7.82
CA ASN A 45 3.60 0.10 -7.04
C ASN A 45 3.08 -0.19 -5.62
N THR A 46 3.82 0.34 -4.65
CA THR A 46 3.56 0.21 -3.22
C THR A 46 3.66 1.57 -2.51
N ASN A 47 3.46 2.65 -3.27
CA ASN A 47 3.70 4.04 -2.90
C ASN A 47 2.38 4.85 -3.01
N PRO A 48 1.56 4.89 -1.94
CA PRO A 48 0.32 5.65 -1.93
C PRO A 48 0.60 7.15 -2.01
N LEU A 49 -0.13 7.88 -2.85
CA LEU A 49 0.10 9.31 -3.09
C LEU A 49 0.02 10.17 -1.81
N PRO A 50 -0.88 9.90 -0.84
CA PRO A 50 -0.86 10.64 0.43
C PRO A 50 0.50 10.59 1.15
N ARG A 51 1.24 9.47 1.05
CA ARG A 51 2.57 9.34 1.65
C ARG A 51 3.61 10.17 0.91
N VAL A 52 3.56 10.13 -0.42
CA VAL A 52 4.44 10.96 -1.27
C VAL A 52 4.18 12.43 -0.99
N TRP A 53 2.92 12.84 -0.94
CA TRP A 53 2.51 14.21 -0.60
C TRP A 53 3.06 14.64 0.75
N GLU A 54 2.84 13.85 1.81
CA GLU A 54 3.24 14.24 3.17
C GLU A 54 4.75 14.41 3.29
N GLN A 55 5.55 13.51 2.71
CA GLN A 55 7.01 13.61 2.76
C GLN A 55 7.55 14.76 1.90
N MET A 56 7.02 14.92 0.69
CA MET A 56 7.50 15.97 -0.21
C MET A 56 7.00 17.36 0.21
N HIS A 57 5.86 17.45 0.90
CA HIS A 57 5.40 18.67 1.55
C HIS A 57 6.37 19.10 2.65
N LEU A 58 6.87 18.16 3.47
CA LEU A 58 7.94 18.45 4.43
C LEU A 58 9.20 18.99 3.72
N ALA A 59 9.63 18.35 2.63
CA ALA A 59 10.78 18.84 1.86
C ALA A 59 10.59 20.27 1.36
N HIS A 60 9.43 20.57 0.79
CA HIS A 60 9.09 21.90 0.31
C HIS A 60 9.08 22.93 1.44
N ALA A 61 8.35 22.65 2.54
CA ALA A 61 8.22 23.56 3.66
C ALA A 61 9.56 23.86 4.36
N TYR A 62 10.52 22.93 4.31
CA TYR A 62 11.87 23.10 4.85
C TYR A 62 12.89 23.66 3.83
N GLY A 63 12.44 24.09 2.64
CA GLY A 63 13.29 24.73 1.63
C GLY A 63 14.26 23.78 0.94
N ALA A 64 13.92 22.49 0.82
CA ALA A 64 14.68 21.52 0.04
C ALA A 64 14.13 21.41 -1.38
N ASP A 65 14.16 22.50 -2.13
CA ASP A 65 13.43 22.72 -3.40
C ASP A 65 14.29 22.81 -4.66
N GLN A 66 15.61 22.60 -4.56
CA GLN A 66 16.51 22.80 -5.72
C GLN A 66 16.45 21.66 -6.72
N ILE A 67 16.37 20.42 -6.23
CA ILE A 67 16.39 19.20 -7.05
C ILE A 67 15.55 18.15 -6.34
N TRP A 68 14.51 17.63 -7.00
CA TRP A 68 13.80 16.42 -6.57
C TRP A 68 14.01 15.33 -7.61
N VAL A 69 14.51 14.19 -7.17
CA VAL A 69 14.73 12.99 -8.00
C VAL A 69 14.12 11.81 -7.27
N VAL A 70 13.45 10.93 -8.01
CA VAL A 70 12.88 9.69 -7.47
C VAL A 70 13.42 8.48 -8.22
N ASN A 71 13.82 7.45 -7.48
CA ASN A 71 14.12 6.14 -8.03
C ASN A 71 12.81 5.44 -8.40
N VAL A 72 12.65 5.13 -9.68
CA VAL A 72 11.41 4.58 -10.25
C VAL A 72 11.51 3.10 -10.62
N GLY A 73 12.62 2.44 -10.28
CA GLY A 73 12.91 1.09 -10.75
C GLY A 73 12.92 1.04 -12.28
N ASP A 74 12.12 0.14 -12.84
CA ASP A 74 11.97 -0.09 -14.28
C ASP A 74 11.02 0.91 -14.98
N LEU A 75 10.66 2.02 -14.32
CA LEU A 75 9.68 3.04 -14.73
C LEU A 75 8.24 2.52 -14.68
N LYS A 76 7.92 1.43 -15.38
CA LYS A 76 6.64 0.72 -15.23
C LYS A 76 6.78 -0.27 -14.06
N PRO A 77 5.75 -0.48 -13.23
CA PRO A 77 4.40 0.09 -13.27
C PRO A 77 4.21 1.23 -12.24
N MET A 78 5.07 2.24 -12.29
CA MET A 78 5.06 3.39 -11.37
C MET A 78 4.46 4.66 -12.00
N GLU A 79 3.64 4.53 -13.05
CA GLU A 79 3.20 5.67 -13.88
C GLU A 79 2.45 6.73 -13.07
N LEU A 80 1.46 6.32 -12.25
CA LEU A 80 0.70 7.25 -11.40
C LEU A 80 1.57 7.98 -10.37
N PRO A 81 2.37 7.28 -9.51
CA PRO A 81 3.19 7.99 -8.54
C PRO A 81 4.31 8.82 -9.19
N ILE A 82 4.83 8.43 -10.37
CA ILE A 82 5.75 9.28 -11.15
C ILE A 82 5.07 10.57 -11.58
N SER A 83 3.88 10.48 -12.20
CA SER A 83 3.12 11.66 -12.62
C SER A 83 2.88 12.59 -11.43
N PHE A 84 2.42 12.04 -10.31
CA PHE A 84 2.17 12.80 -9.10
C PHE A 84 3.42 13.48 -8.56
N PHE A 85 4.55 12.76 -8.47
CA PHE A 85 5.80 13.30 -7.97
C PHE A 85 6.28 14.49 -8.80
N LEU A 86 6.23 14.38 -10.13
CA LEU A 86 6.66 15.44 -11.04
C LEU A 86 5.73 16.64 -11.03
N ASP A 87 4.40 16.42 -11.03
CA ASP A 87 3.42 17.51 -10.95
C ASP A 87 3.47 18.23 -9.59
N TYR A 88 3.69 17.48 -8.49
CA TYR A 88 3.89 18.06 -7.18
C TYR A 88 5.20 18.85 -7.10
N ALA A 89 6.29 18.35 -7.70
CA ALA A 89 7.57 19.07 -7.79
C ALA A 89 7.45 20.40 -8.56
N TRP A 90 6.58 20.44 -9.57
CA TRP A 90 6.36 21.64 -10.38
C TRP A 90 5.76 22.79 -9.57
N ASN A 91 4.72 22.50 -8.78
CA ASN A 91 4.10 23.48 -7.89
C ASN A 91 3.46 22.80 -6.67
N PRO A 92 4.19 22.64 -5.55
CA PRO A 92 3.68 22.00 -4.34
C PRO A 92 2.43 22.69 -3.76
N ASP A 93 2.29 24.00 -3.96
CA ASP A 93 1.15 24.79 -3.47
C ASP A 93 -0.14 24.54 -4.28
N ALA A 94 -0.04 24.00 -5.49
CA ALA A 94 -1.21 23.71 -6.34
C ALA A 94 -1.98 22.44 -5.91
N ILE A 95 -1.36 21.59 -5.09
CA ILE A 95 -1.95 20.33 -4.63
C ILE A 95 -1.94 20.35 -3.11
N SER A 96 -3.02 20.83 -2.51
CA SER A 96 -3.24 20.71 -1.07
C SER A 96 -3.42 19.25 -0.65
N VAL A 97 -3.43 19.00 0.67
CA VAL A 97 -3.68 17.66 1.22
C VAL A 97 -5.00 17.06 0.71
N ASP A 98 -6.07 17.87 0.65
CA ASP A 98 -7.39 17.44 0.16
C ASP A 98 -7.42 17.29 -1.36
N GLY A 99 -6.40 17.81 -2.05
CA GLY A 99 -6.25 17.77 -3.50
C GLY A 99 -5.70 16.44 -4.04
N VAL A 100 -5.17 15.56 -3.18
CA VAL A 100 -4.53 14.30 -3.61
C VAL A 100 -5.54 13.35 -4.27
N ALA A 101 -6.72 13.15 -3.67
CA ALA A 101 -7.76 12.31 -4.26
C ALA A 101 -8.26 12.88 -5.61
N ALA A 102 -8.46 14.21 -5.65
CA ALA A 102 -8.86 14.91 -6.87
C ALA A 102 -7.79 14.81 -7.97
N TYR A 103 -6.50 14.79 -7.60
CA TYR A 103 -5.41 14.54 -8.54
C TYR A 103 -5.55 13.16 -9.19
N THR A 104 -5.72 12.10 -8.38
CA THR A 104 -5.89 10.74 -8.90
C THR A 104 -7.09 10.63 -9.85
N GLN A 105 -8.21 11.30 -9.52
CA GLN A 105 -9.38 11.35 -10.40
C GLN A 105 -9.12 12.10 -11.70
N ARG A 106 -8.41 13.22 -11.67
CA ARG A 106 -8.00 13.94 -12.89
C ARG A 106 -7.10 13.08 -13.76
N TRP A 107 -6.11 12.42 -13.16
CA TRP A 107 -5.23 11.49 -13.86
C TRP A 107 -6.02 10.35 -14.52
N ALA A 108 -6.95 9.72 -13.80
CA ALA A 108 -7.81 8.67 -14.36
C ALA A 108 -8.73 9.19 -15.49
N THR A 109 -9.23 10.42 -15.37
CA THR A 109 -10.02 11.09 -16.42
C THR A 109 -9.20 11.30 -17.69
N GLN A 110 -7.93 11.66 -17.58
CA GLN A 110 -7.03 11.83 -18.73
C GLN A 110 -6.79 10.50 -19.46
N GLN A 111 -6.72 9.38 -18.73
CA GLN A 111 -6.46 8.07 -19.33
C GLN A 111 -7.72 7.40 -19.91
N PHE A 112 -8.87 7.52 -19.24
CA PHE A 112 -10.06 6.70 -19.52
C PHE A 112 -11.37 7.49 -19.70
N GLY A 113 -11.29 8.83 -19.69
CA GLY A 113 -12.46 9.71 -19.73
C GLY A 113 -13.23 9.76 -18.41
N ALA A 114 -14.25 10.62 -18.34
CA ALA A 114 -14.89 11.00 -17.08
C ALA A 114 -15.82 9.91 -16.49
N LYS A 115 -16.36 9.00 -17.32
CA LYS A 115 -17.47 8.10 -16.93
C LYS A 115 -17.16 7.24 -15.71
N TYR A 116 -15.95 6.67 -15.63
CA TYR A 116 -15.51 5.80 -14.53
C TYR A 116 -14.31 6.35 -13.76
N ALA A 117 -13.93 7.61 -14.00
CA ALA A 117 -12.69 8.18 -13.45
C ALA A 117 -12.62 8.16 -11.92
N ALA A 118 -13.75 8.44 -11.24
CA ALA A 118 -13.81 8.42 -9.77
C ALA A 118 -13.61 7.00 -9.21
N ASP A 119 -14.27 5.99 -9.80
CA ASP A 119 -14.10 4.60 -9.38
C ASP A 119 -12.69 4.08 -9.66
N ILE A 120 -12.13 4.41 -10.83
CA ILE A 120 -10.76 4.03 -11.19
C ILE A 120 -9.76 4.68 -10.23
N ALA A 121 -9.96 5.95 -9.87
CA ALA A 121 -9.10 6.64 -8.92
C ALA A 121 -9.17 6.04 -7.51
N ASP A 122 -10.37 5.66 -7.04
CA ASP A 122 -10.54 4.94 -5.77
C ASP A 122 -9.83 3.58 -5.80
N ILE A 123 -9.93 2.84 -6.91
CA ILE A 123 -9.22 1.58 -7.10
C ILE A 123 -7.70 1.79 -7.03
N LEU A 124 -7.18 2.80 -7.72
CA LEU A 124 -5.76 3.14 -7.76
C LEU A 124 -5.21 3.54 -6.39
N ALA A 125 -5.96 4.35 -5.63
CA ALA A 125 -5.60 4.74 -4.28
C ALA A 125 -5.57 3.53 -3.32
N LYS A 126 -6.64 2.70 -3.36
CA LYS A 126 -6.77 1.54 -2.47
C LYS A 126 -5.72 0.47 -2.70
N TYR A 127 -5.42 0.09 -3.95
CA TYR A 127 -4.40 -0.95 -4.16
C TYR A 127 -3.03 -0.49 -3.65
N ALA A 128 -2.65 0.78 -3.91
CA ALA A 128 -1.37 1.32 -3.47
C ALA A 128 -1.30 1.38 -1.93
N LYS A 129 -2.40 1.76 -1.28
CA LYS A 129 -2.54 1.72 0.17
C LYS A 129 -2.44 0.31 0.74
N TYR A 130 -3.11 -0.66 0.12
CA TYR A 130 -3.07 -2.05 0.56
C TYR A 130 -1.65 -2.63 0.42
N ASN A 131 -0.97 -2.38 -0.70
CA ASN A 131 0.42 -2.74 -0.93
C ASN A 131 1.41 -2.06 0.03
N ALA A 132 1.06 -0.89 0.57
CA ALA A 132 1.87 -0.21 1.58
C ALA A 132 1.68 -0.76 3.00
N ARG A 133 0.61 -1.50 3.29
CA ARG A 133 0.44 -2.22 4.57
C ARG A 133 1.60 -3.20 4.77
N ARG A 134 1.91 -3.94 3.71
CA ARG A 134 3.05 -4.86 3.60
C ARG A 134 3.41 -4.99 2.12
N LYS A 135 4.66 -4.72 1.74
CA LYS A 135 5.12 -4.92 0.35
C LYS A 135 4.90 -6.38 -0.07
N PRO A 136 4.51 -6.67 -1.32
CA PRO A 136 4.28 -8.03 -1.80
C PRO A 136 5.42 -9.02 -1.48
N GLU A 137 6.67 -8.59 -1.65
CA GLU A 137 7.85 -9.42 -1.40
C GLU A 137 8.06 -9.74 0.09
N LEU A 138 7.47 -8.92 0.98
CA LEU A 138 7.49 -9.07 2.44
C LEU A 138 6.27 -9.82 2.99
N LEU A 139 5.29 -10.14 2.15
CA LEU A 139 4.08 -10.87 2.49
C LEU A 139 4.39 -12.37 2.65
N ASP A 140 3.82 -12.98 3.68
CA ASP A 140 3.85 -14.41 3.90
C ASP A 140 2.60 -14.87 4.68
N ALA A 141 2.45 -16.18 4.89
CA ALA A 141 1.31 -16.77 5.60
C ALA A 141 1.14 -16.31 7.06
N ASN A 142 2.15 -15.68 7.67
CA ASN A 142 2.14 -15.20 9.05
C ASN A 142 1.92 -13.68 9.14
N THR A 143 1.74 -12.99 8.02
CA THR A 143 1.67 -11.52 7.98
C THR A 143 0.43 -10.99 8.69
N TYR A 144 -0.72 -11.63 8.50
CA TYR A 144 -1.98 -11.27 9.14
C TYR A 144 -2.46 -12.39 10.06
N SER A 145 -3.40 -12.07 10.95
CA SER A 145 -3.96 -13.03 11.90
C SER A 145 -5.15 -13.79 11.32
N LEU A 146 -5.10 -15.12 11.38
CA LEU A 146 -6.27 -15.99 11.13
C LEU A 146 -7.27 -15.90 12.29
N ALA A 147 -6.77 -15.89 13.53
CA ALA A 147 -7.58 -16.01 14.74
C ALA A 147 -8.49 -14.80 14.98
N THR A 148 -8.09 -13.61 14.51
CA THR A 148 -8.89 -12.38 14.64
C THR A 148 -9.73 -12.10 13.40
N GLY A 149 -9.64 -12.93 12.36
CA GLY A 149 -10.31 -12.70 11.06
C GLY A 149 -9.65 -11.63 10.18
N GLU A 150 -8.49 -11.09 10.57
CA GLU A 150 -7.78 -10.05 9.83
C GLU A 150 -7.42 -10.50 8.40
N TRP A 151 -6.90 -11.73 8.26
CA TRP A 151 -6.64 -12.32 6.94
C TRP A 151 -7.87 -12.33 6.03
N ALA A 152 -9.02 -12.75 6.57
CA ALA A 152 -10.26 -12.83 5.80
C ALA A 152 -10.72 -11.44 5.36
N GLY A 153 -10.59 -10.43 6.24
CA GLY A 153 -10.88 -9.04 5.91
C GLY A 153 -9.97 -8.50 4.79
N VAL A 154 -8.66 -8.72 4.89
CA VAL A 154 -7.69 -8.24 3.88
C VAL A 154 -7.95 -8.88 2.51
N VAL A 155 -8.22 -10.19 2.44
CA VAL A 155 -8.52 -10.87 1.18
C VAL A 155 -9.86 -10.40 0.61
N ALA A 156 -10.88 -10.23 1.44
CA ALA A 156 -12.18 -9.70 1.01
C ALA A 156 -12.06 -8.29 0.42
N ASP A 157 -11.26 -7.40 1.05
CA ASP A 157 -10.97 -6.06 0.53
C ASP A 157 -10.36 -6.12 -0.88
N TYR A 158 -9.34 -6.96 -1.07
CA TYR A 158 -8.68 -7.13 -2.37
C TYR A 158 -9.59 -7.75 -3.43
N GLN A 159 -10.37 -8.77 -3.07
CA GLN A 159 -11.31 -9.42 -3.98
C GLN A 159 -12.45 -8.47 -4.41
N ALA A 160 -12.95 -7.65 -3.49
CA ALA A 160 -13.90 -6.60 -3.81
C ALA A 160 -13.31 -5.56 -4.78
N LEU A 161 -12.04 -5.20 -4.58
CA LEU A 161 -11.31 -4.30 -5.48
C LEU A 161 -11.14 -4.89 -6.88
N ALA A 162 -10.72 -6.16 -6.96
CA ALA A 162 -10.58 -6.90 -8.21
C ALA A 162 -11.90 -7.03 -8.97
N THR A 163 -12.98 -7.39 -8.28
CA THR A 163 -14.31 -7.52 -8.87
C THR A 163 -14.79 -6.20 -9.48
N ARG A 164 -14.59 -5.08 -8.77
CA ARG A 164 -14.92 -3.73 -9.29
C ARG A 164 -14.06 -3.38 -10.49
N ALA A 165 -12.75 -3.62 -10.44
CA ALA A 165 -11.84 -3.35 -11.54
C ALA A 165 -12.20 -4.16 -12.80
N GLU A 166 -12.50 -5.45 -12.67
CA GLU A 166 -12.94 -6.26 -13.80
C GLU A 166 -14.26 -5.78 -14.40
N ALA A 167 -15.23 -5.41 -13.55
CA ALA A 167 -16.53 -4.93 -14.00
C ALA A 167 -16.42 -3.64 -14.81
N ILE A 168 -15.58 -2.70 -14.37
CA ILE A 168 -15.27 -1.46 -15.11
C ILE A 168 -14.54 -1.78 -16.40
N GLY A 169 -13.51 -2.63 -16.34
CA GLY A 169 -12.75 -3.05 -17.51
C GLY A 169 -13.65 -3.58 -18.63
N ARG A 170 -14.65 -4.41 -18.33
CA ARG A 170 -15.60 -4.94 -19.34
C ARG A 170 -16.47 -3.86 -20.01
N GLN A 171 -16.61 -2.69 -19.40
CA GLN A 171 -17.43 -1.58 -19.89
C GLN A 171 -16.61 -0.54 -20.68
N LEU A 172 -15.27 -0.61 -20.65
CA LEU A 172 -14.40 0.34 -21.34
C LEU A 172 -14.30 0.04 -22.85
N PRO A 173 -14.14 1.08 -23.69
CA PRO A 173 -13.88 0.92 -25.12
C PRO A 173 -12.70 -0.01 -25.39
N ALA A 174 -12.74 -0.73 -26.52
CA ALA A 174 -11.67 -1.65 -26.92
C ALA A 174 -10.29 -0.97 -26.99
N ALA A 175 -10.25 0.31 -27.38
CA ALA A 175 -9.03 1.11 -27.45
C ALA A 175 -8.35 1.32 -26.08
N ASP A 176 -9.14 1.32 -25.00
CA ASP A 176 -8.66 1.61 -23.64
C ASP A 176 -8.27 0.34 -22.88
N GLN A 177 -8.64 -0.85 -23.38
CA GLN A 177 -8.45 -2.12 -22.69
C GLN A 177 -6.99 -2.43 -22.33
N ALA A 178 -6.06 -2.11 -23.23
CA ALA A 178 -4.64 -2.35 -22.98
C ALA A 178 -4.09 -1.43 -21.88
N ALA A 179 -4.39 -0.13 -21.98
CA ALA A 179 -4.02 0.85 -20.96
C ALA A 179 -4.67 0.54 -19.61
N TYR A 180 -5.95 0.15 -19.61
CA TYR A 180 -6.65 -0.23 -18.39
C TYR A 180 -6.08 -1.49 -17.75
N PHE A 181 -5.71 -2.48 -18.58
CA PHE A 181 -5.07 -3.69 -18.06
C PHE A 181 -3.73 -3.36 -17.41
N GLU A 182 -2.86 -2.59 -18.09
CA GLU A 182 -1.53 -2.31 -17.54
C GLU A 182 -1.55 -1.37 -16.32
N LEU A 183 -2.40 -0.33 -16.32
CA LEU A 183 -2.40 0.73 -15.31
C LEU A 183 -3.29 0.42 -14.10
N VAL A 184 -4.34 -0.38 -14.26
CA VAL A 184 -5.37 -0.58 -13.23
C VAL A 184 -5.57 -2.05 -12.91
N LEU A 185 -5.96 -2.86 -13.90
CA LEU A 185 -6.46 -4.21 -13.63
C LEU A 185 -5.35 -5.19 -13.26
N HIS A 186 -4.20 -5.15 -13.93
CA HIS A 186 -3.08 -6.03 -13.63
C HIS A 186 -2.59 -5.93 -12.18
N PRO A 187 -2.20 -4.74 -11.65
CA PRO A 187 -1.70 -4.65 -10.28
C PRO A 187 -2.75 -5.08 -9.25
N VAL A 188 -4.04 -4.79 -9.49
CA VAL A 188 -5.13 -5.21 -8.60
C VAL A 188 -5.29 -6.73 -8.59
N LEU A 189 -5.35 -7.38 -9.76
CA LEU A 189 -5.47 -8.83 -9.85
C LEU A 189 -4.27 -9.55 -9.25
N ALA A 190 -3.07 -9.06 -9.55
CA ALA A 190 -1.82 -9.66 -9.09
C ALA A 190 -1.71 -9.62 -7.56
N CYS A 191 -1.94 -8.45 -6.95
CA CYS A 191 -1.89 -8.31 -5.49
C CYS A 191 -3.06 -9.02 -4.79
N ALA A 192 -4.26 -9.06 -5.38
CA ALA A 192 -5.38 -9.83 -4.84
C ALA A 192 -5.06 -11.33 -4.82
N ASN A 193 -4.56 -11.87 -5.93
CA ASN A 193 -4.16 -13.27 -6.05
C ASN A 193 -3.04 -13.63 -5.07
N LEU A 194 -2.03 -12.77 -4.90
CA LEU A 194 -0.92 -13.02 -3.96
C LEU A 194 -1.39 -13.06 -2.50
N ASN A 195 -2.30 -12.15 -2.11
CA ASN A 195 -2.88 -12.16 -0.77
C ASN A 195 -3.74 -13.40 -0.53
N GLU A 196 -4.55 -13.79 -1.53
CA GLU A 196 -5.33 -15.02 -1.46
C GLU A 196 -4.43 -16.27 -1.39
N LEU A 197 -3.30 -16.30 -2.11
CA LEU A 197 -2.32 -17.37 -2.04
C LEU A 197 -1.79 -17.54 -0.62
N TYR A 198 -1.29 -16.48 0.00
CA TYR A 198 -0.73 -16.57 1.36
C TYR A 198 -1.79 -16.80 2.43
N TYR A 199 -3.02 -16.29 2.26
CA TYR A 199 -4.14 -16.66 3.10
C TYR A 199 -4.47 -18.15 3.01
N THR A 200 -4.54 -18.69 1.79
CA THR A 200 -4.80 -20.12 1.55
C THR A 200 -3.70 -20.98 2.17
N VAL A 201 -2.44 -20.57 2.07
CA VAL A 201 -1.30 -21.25 2.72
C VAL A 201 -1.41 -21.18 4.24
N ALA A 202 -1.83 -20.06 4.82
CA ALA A 202 -2.07 -19.92 6.25
C ALA A 202 -3.19 -20.87 6.71
N GLN A 203 -4.31 -20.92 5.99
CA GLN A 203 -5.42 -21.84 6.25
C GLN A 203 -4.99 -23.30 6.12
N ASN A 204 -4.22 -23.65 5.09
CA ASN A 204 -3.69 -25.00 4.89
C ASN A 204 -2.86 -25.45 6.09
N ARG A 205 -1.95 -24.60 6.56
CA ARG A 205 -1.09 -24.88 7.73
C ARG A 205 -1.88 -25.00 9.01
N GLU A 206 -2.91 -24.17 9.20
CA GLU A 206 -3.80 -24.25 10.36
C GLU A 206 -4.63 -25.54 10.35
N ALA A 207 -5.27 -25.85 9.22
CA ALA A 207 -6.06 -27.06 9.01
C ALA A 207 -5.23 -28.34 9.25
N ALA A 208 -3.95 -28.32 8.85
CA ALA A 208 -3.04 -29.44 9.03
C ALA A 208 -2.74 -29.75 10.51
N LYS A 209 -2.76 -28.76 11.41
CA LYS A 209 -2.49 -28.97 12.86
C LYS A 209 -3.48 -29.93 13.50
N THR A 210 -4.73 -29.93 13.05
CA THR A 210 -5.79 -30.82 13.53
C THR A 210 -6.23 -31.85 12.49
N ASN A 211 -5.39 -32.12 11.48
CA ASN A 211 -5.64 -33.13 10.47
C ASN A 211 -7.02 -32.97 9.80
N GLN A 212 -7.40 -31.75 9.41
CA GLN A 212 -8.70 -31.48 8.79
C GLN A 212 -8.78 -32.01 7.35
N PRO A 213 -9.97 -32.47 6.87
CA PRO A 213 -10.13 -32.95 5.50
C PRO A 213 -9.86 -31.87 4.43
N THR A 214 -10.03 -30.60 4.80
CA THR A 214 -9.77 -29.45 3.93
C THR A 214 -8.29 -29.22 3.61
N THR A 215 -7.35 -29.82 4.36
CA THR A 215 -5.90 -29.60 4.17
C THR A 215 -5.45 -29.84 2.73
N ASN A 216 -5.84 -30.96 2.10
CA ASN A 216 -5.43 -31.28 0.74
C ASN A 216 -6.08 -30.35 -0.29
N ALA A 217 -7.36 -29.99 -0.10
CA ALA A 217 -8.06 -29.06 -0.97
C ALA A 217 -7.40 -27.66 -0.94
N LEU A 218 -7.02 -27.18 0.25
CA LEU A 218 -6.30 -25.91 0.42
C LEU A 218 -4.89 -25.96 -0.20
N ALA A 219 -4.20 -27.10 -0.13
CA ALA A 219 -2.91 -27.27 -0.80
C ALA A 219 -3.04 -27.13 -2.33
N GLU A 220 -4.04 -27.77 -2.93
CA GLU A 220 -4.30 -27.67 -4.37
C GLU A 220 -4.79 -26.27 -4.77
N GLN A 221 -5.61 -25.61 -3.95
CA GLN A 221 -6.00 -24.23 -4.18
C GLN A 221 -4.78 -23.29 -4.17
N ALA A 222 -3.87 -23.46 -3.22
CA ALA A 222 -2.63 -22.67 -3.19
C ALA A 222 -1.78 -22.90 -4.45
N ARG A 223 -1.67 -24.14 -4.94
CA ARG A 223 -0.98 -24.43 -6.22
C ARG A 223 -1.64 -23.73 -7.40
N ALA A 224 -2.97 -23.72 -7.44
CA ALA A 224 -3.74 -23.04 -8.48
C ALA A 224 -3.52 -21.52 -8.45
N LEU A 225 -3.53 -20.90 -7.27
CA LEU A 225 -3.27 -19.46 -7.10
C LEU A 225 -1.84 -19.09 -7.51
N PHE A 226 -0.85 -19.93 -7.19
CA PHE A 226 0.53 -19.73 -7.67
C PHE A 226 0.65 -19.87 -9.19
N ALA A 227 -0.05 -20.83 -9.80
CA ALA A 227 -0.08 -20.96 -11.26
C ALA A 227 -0.79 -19.76 -11.92
N LYS A 228 -1.83 -19.22 -11.26
CA LYS A 228 -2.59 -18.05 -11.70
C LYS A 228 -1.73 -16.78 -11.70
N ASP A 229 -0.86 -16.62 -10.70
CA ASP A 229 0.09 -15.52 -10.64
C ASP A 229 0.93 -15.43 -11.93
N ALA A 230 1.55 -16.54 -12.33
CA ALA A 230 2.34 -16.61 -13.56
C ALA A 230 1.48 -16.37 -14.83
N GLU A 231 0.19 -16.73 -14.82
CA GLU A 231 -0.74 -16.42 -15.92
C GLU A 231 -1.01 -14.91 -16.03
N ILE A 232 -1.19 -14.23 -14.90
CA ILE A 232 -1.42 -12.79 -14.83
C ILE A 232 -0.20 -12.04 -15.43
N SER A 233 1.02 -12.42 -15.04
CA SER A 233 2.25 -11.83 -15.60
C SER A 233 2.43 -12.13 -17.09
N ARG A 234 2.16 -13.36 -17.54
CA ARG A 234 2.17 -13.70 -18.98
C ARG A 234 1.17 -12.88 -19.79
N ARG A 235 -0.03 -12.63 -19.24
CA ARG A 235 -1.04 -11.79 -19.90
C ARG A 235 -0.53 -10.36 -20.09
N TYR A 236 0.15 -9.79 -19.09
CA TYR A 236 0.76 -8.47 -19.21
C TYR A 236 1.82 -8.44 -20.31
N ASN A 237 2.76 -9.39 -20.27
CA ASN A 237 3.87 -9.47 -21.22
C ASN A 237 3.39 -9.70 -22.66
N ALA A 238 2.21 -10.31 -22.86
CA ALA A 238 1.62 -10.54 -24.18
C ALA A 238 0.81 -9.34 -24.72
N LEU A 239 0.55 -8.30 -23.91
CA LEU A 239 -0.25 -7.15 -24.32
C LEU A 239 0.31 -6.50 -25.60
N LEU A 240 -0.62 -6.09 -26.48
CA LEU A 240 -0.31 -5.35 -27.72
C LEU A 240 0.76 -6.05 -28.58
N GLY A 241 0.69 -7.39 -28.68
CA GLY A 241 1.64 -8.17 -29.46
C GLY A 241 3.02 -8.29 -28.81
N GLY A 242 3.11 -8.18 -27.48
CA GLY A 242 4.37 -8.27 -26.75
C GLY A 242 5.07 -6.94 -26.53
N LYS A 243 4.37 -5.80 -26.63
CA LYS A 243 4.96 -4.46 -26.51
C LYS A 243 5.74 -4.27 -25.21
N TRP A 244 5.24 -4.86 -24.12
CA TRP A 244 5.83 -4.80 -22.79
C TRP A 244 6.36 -6.15 -22.31
N ASN A 245 6.77 -7.01 -23.24
CA ASN A 245 7.35 -8.29 -22.89
C ASN A 245 8.55 -8.08 -21.95
N HIS A 246 8.67 -8.93 -20.93
CA HIS A 246 9.62 -8.87 -19.81
C HIS A 246 9.36 -7.82 -18.73
N MET A 247 8.37 -6.93 -18.88
CA MET A 247 8.12 -5.88 -17.88
C MET A 247 7.51 -6.43 -16.57
N MET A 248 6.92 -7.63 -16.59
CA MET A 248 6.39 -8.31 -15.40
C MET A 248 7.10 -9.63 -15.09
N ASP A 249 8.41 -9.71 -15.37
CA ASP A 249 9.25 -10.90 -15.09
C ASP A 249 9.90 -10.84 -13.69
N GLN A 250 9.69 -9.76 -12.94
CA GLN A 250 10.28 -9.59 -11.61
C GLN A 250 9.78 -10.67 -10.64
N THR A 251 10.71 -11.48 -10.14
CA THR A 251 10.45 -12.47 -9.09
C THR A 251 9.98 -11.80 -7.80
N HIS A 252 8.90 -12.30 -7.20
CA HIS A 252 8.24 -11.70 -6.04
C HIS A 252 7.72 -12.73 -5.01
N ILE A 253 7.75 -14.03 -5.31
CA ILE A 253 7.32 -15.12 -4.43
C ILE A 253 8.51 -16.00 -4.02
N GLY A 254 8.67 -16.22 -2.72
CA GLY A 254 9.67 -17.16 -2.18
C GLY A 254 10.94 -16.51 -1.61
N TYR A 255 10.87 -15.24 -1.24
CA TYR A 255 11.96 -14.55 -0.55
C TYR A 255 12.25 -15.17 0.82
N THR A 256 13.50 -15.57 1.04
CA THR A 256 14.01 -16.03 2.34
C THR A 256 15.05 -15.09 2.96
N THR A 257 15.54 -14.11 2.18
CA THR A 257 16.52 -13.10 2.61
C THR A 257 16.07 -11.71 2.16
N TRP A 258 16.96 -10.72 2.18
CA TRP A 258 16.69 -9.40 1.59
C TRP A 258 16.64 -9.45 0.05
N GLN A 259 17.42 -10.34 -0.57
CA GLN A 259 17.55 -10.49 -2.03
C GLN A 259 16.52 -11.47 -2.60
N GLN A 260 16.11 -11.24 -3.85
CA GLN A 260 15.18 -12.09 -4.59
C GLN A 260 15.74 -13.50 -4.84
N PRO A 261 14.89 -14.54 -4.90
CA PRO A 261 15.28 -15.82 -5.44
C PRO A 261 15.46 -15.74 -6.98
N PRO A 262 16.14 -16.71 -7.61
CA PRO A 262 16.33 -16.73 -9.07
C PRO A 262 15.04 -16.99 -9.87
N ALA A 263 14.00 -17.50 -9.22
CA ALA A 263 12.67 -17.73 -9.79
C ALA A 263 11.62 -17.73 -8.68
N ASP A 264 10.35 -17.49 -9.03
CA ASP A 264 9.25 -17.60 -8.08
C ASP A 264 9.14 -19.02 -7.56
N LYS A 265 9.02 -19.16 -6.23
CA LYS A 265 8.92 -20.45 -5.57
C LYS A 265 7.57 -20.58 -4.87
N MET A 266 6.82 -21.62 -5.25
CA MET A 266 5.58 -22.02 -4.59
C MET A 266 5.79 -22.13 -3.08
N PRO A 267 4.97 -21.45 -2.24
CA PRO A 267 5.05 -21.59 -0.80
C PRO A 267 4.79 -23.04 -0.35
N ASP A 268 5.49 -23.47 0.69
CA ASP A 268 5.31 -24.82 1.23
C ASP A 268 3.91 -24.99 1.85
N VAL A 269 3.22 -26.04 1.39
CA VAL A 269 1.89 -26.50 1.85
C VAL A 269 1.98 -27.92 2.41
N VAL A 270 1.08 -28.25 3.32
CA VAL A 270 0.98 -29.58 3.94
C VAL A 270 -0.09 -30.39 3.21
N THR A 271 0.18 -31.66 2.98
CA THR A 271 -0.79 -32.66 2.50
C THR A 271 -0.91 -33.80 3.51
N ARG A 272 -2.11 -34.33 3.65
CA ARG A 272 -2.43 -35.51 4.46
C ARG A 272 -2.42 -36.78 3.63
N PRO A 273 -1.91 -37.91 4.17
CA PRO A 273 -2.15 -39.24 3.62
C PRO A 273 -3.65 -39.55 3.53
N ALA A 274 -4.04 -40.36 2.54
CA ALA A 274 -5.45 -40.70 2.28
C ALA A 274 -6.13 -41.47 3.43
N ASP A 275 -5.36 -42.10 4.31
CA ASP A 275 -5.78 -42.95 5.43
C ASP A 275 -5.65 -42.28 6.81
N ALA A 276 -5.35 -40.97 6.85
CA ALA A 276 -5.08 -40.27 8.10
C ALA A 276 -6.36 -40.11 8.95
N LEU A 277 -6.34 -40.61 10.19
CA LEU A 277 -7.46 -40.52 11.14
C LEU A 277 -7.81 -39.07 11.50
N GLU A 278 -9.09 -38.73 11.48
CA GLU A 278 -9.58 -37.40 11.84
C GLU A 278 -9.39 -37.14 13.35
N MET A 279 -8.88 -35.95 13.68
CA MET A 279 -8.88 -35.47 15.06
C MET A 279 -10.14 -34.64 15.29
N PRO A 280 -10.83 -34.79 16.44
CA PRO A 280 -11.95 -33.94 16.78
C PRO A 280 -11.56 -32.48 16.67
N SER A 281 -12.31 -31.73 15.87
CA SER A 281 -12.08 -30.32 15.69
C SER A 281 -12.36 -29.59 17.01
N ALA A 282 -11.36 -28.91 17.56
CA ALA A 282 -11.61 -27.79 18.45
C ALA A 282 -12.11 -26.61 17.58
N LEU A 283 -13.32 -26.74 17.06
CA LEU A 283 -14.01 -25.67 16.35
C LEU A 283 -14.27 -24.54 17.35
N GLY A 284 -13.58 -23.42 17.12
CA GLY A 284 -13.84 -22.17 17.82
C GLY A 284 -12.73 -21.80 18.81
N VAL A 285 -11.58 -21.35 18.28
CA VAL A 285 -10.97 -20.20 18.95
C VAL A 285 -11.91 -19.04 18.63
N ALA A 286 -12.87 -18.80 19.52
CA ALA A 286 -13.60 -17.54 19.52
C ALA A 286 -12.53 -16.45 19.48
N ALA A 287 -12.62 -15.54 18.52
CA ALA A 287 -11.84 -14.32 18.56
C ALA A 287 -11.98 -13.76 19.99
N PRO A 288 -10.88 -13.52 20.73
CA PRO A 288 -11.02 -12.87 22.02
C PRO A 288 -11.81 -11.60 21.77
N ALA A 289 -12.98 -11.49 22.39
CA ALA A 289 -13.75 -10.25 22.38
C ALA A 289 -12.81 -9.17 22.88
N GLY A 290 -12.48 -8.22 22.00
CA GLY A 290 -11.39 -7.29 22.23
C GLY A 290 -11.61 -6.52 23.52
N SER A 291 -10.70 -6.66 24.48
CA SER A 291 -10.62 -5.82 25.68
C SER A 291 -10.01 -4.45 25.36
N TYR A 292 -10.25 -3.91 24.16
CA TYR A 292 -9.62 -2.71 23.65
C TYR A 292 -10.62 -1.81 22.92
N VAL A 293 -10.27 -0.52 22.86
CA VAL A 293 -10.96 0.49 22.05
C VAL A 293 -9.98 0.92 20.96
N ALA A 294 -10.36 0.74 19.69
CA ALA A 294 -9.59 1.20 18.53
C ALA A 294 -10.34 2.36 17.87
N LEU A 295 -9.65 3.48 17.66
CA LEU A 295 -10.18 4.68 17.02
C LEU A 295 -9.15 5.15 15.99
N ASP A 296 -9.59 5.43 14.77
CA ASP A 296 -8.73 6.13 13.81
C ASP A 296 -8.45 7.56 14.30
N ALA A 297 -7.23 8.03 14.08
CA ALA A 297 -6.78 9.32 14.59
C ALA A 297 -7.57 10.52 14.00
N GLU A 298 -8.14 10.36 12.81
CA GLU A 298 -9.01 11.37 12.20
C GLU A 298 -10.41 11.45 12.83
N HIS A 299 -10.82 10.46 13.62
CA HIS A 299 -12.12 10.40 14.30
C HIS A 299 -12.07 11.00 15.72
N TYR A 300 -11.41 12.14 15.87
CA TYR A 300 -11.42 12.89 17.13
C TYR A 300 -12.80 13.51 17.39
N THR A 301 -13.14 13.70 18.67
CA THR A 301 -14.37 14.37 19.08
C THR A 301 -14.22 15.89 19.08
N GLN A 302 -13.04 16.39 19.46
CA GLN A 302 -12.74 17.80 19.48
C GLN A 302 -11.30 18.04 19.05
N VAL A 303 -11.09 19.11 18.29
CA VAL A 303 -9.77 19.62 17.91
C VAL A 303 -9.53 20.93 18.64
N VAL A 304 -8.39 21.03 19.30
CA VAL A 304 -7.91 22.26 19.94
C VAL A 304 -6.67 22.71 19.18
N ASN A 305 -6.79 23.86 18.50
CA ASN A 305 -5.69 24.54 17.84
C ASN A 305 -5.15 25.64 18.76
N ALA A 306 -3.87 25.99 18.65
CA ALA A 306 -3.31 27.07 19.46
C ALA A 306 -2.12 27.75 18.81
N GLY A 307 -2.04 29.07 18.98
CA GLY A 307 -1.02 29.90 18.34
C GLY A 307 -1.03 29.72 16.82
N PRO A 308 0.12 29.51 16.17
CA PRO A 308 0.19 29.24 14.74
C PRO A 308 -0.12 27.79 14.37
N ILE A 309 -0.35 26.89 15.34
CA ILE A 309 -0.47 25.46 15.11
C ILE A 309 -1.94 25.05 14.99
N THR A 310 -2.27 24.41 13.87
CA THR A 310 -3.55 23.77 13.60
C THR A 310 -3.38 22.28 13.35
N TRP A 311 -4.26 21.44 13.88
CA TRP A 311 -4.36 20.04 13.45
C TRP A 311 -5.05 19.94 12.10
N GLN A 312 -4.53 19.06 11.26
CA GLN A 312 -5.04 18.78 9.93
C GLN A 312 -5.12 17.27 9.72
N VAL A 313 -6.23 16.83 9.11
CA VAL A 313 -6.39 15.46 8.63
C VAL A 313 -5.60 15.29 7.34
N LEU A 314 -4.92 14.16 7.20
CA LEU A 314 -4.25 13.70 5.99
C LEU A 314 -5.07 12.52 5.46
N PRO A 315 -6.04 12.77 4.54
CA PRO A 315 -6.96 11.75 4.10
C PRO A 315 -6.22 10.59 3.44
N ASP A 316 -6.68 9.37 3.72
CA ASP A 316 -6.15 8.12 3.15
C ASP A 316 -4.68 7.80 3.51
N LEU A 317 -3.96 8.68 4.23
CA LEU A 317 -2.60 8.41 4.68
C LEU A 317 -2.56 7.33 5.76
N GLY A 318 -1.69 6.34 5.59
CA GLY A 318 -1.50 5.25 6.54
C GLY A 318 -2.15 3.95 6.07
N ARG A 319 -2.49 3.07 7.02
CA ARG A 319 -2.92 1.68 6.70
C ARG A 319 -4.44 1.48 6.70
N THR A 320 -5.19 2.35 7.39
CA THR A 320 -6.65 2.22 7.65
C THR A 320 -7.43 3.44 7.13
N ALA A 321 -7.90 4.36 7.96
CA ALA A 321 -8.73 5.48 7.52
C ALA A 321 -7.86 6.63 6.97
N GLY A 322 -7.16 7.34 7.86
CA GLY A 322 -6.22 8.41 7.52
C GLY A 322 -5.30 8.74 8.69
N ALA A 323 -4.62 9.87 8.61
CA ALA A 323 -3.72 10.35 9.66
C ALA A 323 -4.05 11.79 10.05
N VAL A 324 -3.44 12.26 11.13
CA VAL A 324 -3.52 13.65 11.59
C VAL A 324 -2.12 14.19 11.85
N THR A 325 -1.88 15.45 11.51
CA THR A 325 -0.62 16.13 11.77
C THR A 325 -0.84 17.61 12.08
N THR A 326 0.19 18.27 12.58
CA THR A 326 0.17 19.70 12.89
C THR A 326 0.69 20.54 11.72
N PHE A 327 0.03 21.68 11.47
CA PHE A 327 0.42 22.67 10.48
C PHE A 327 0.63 24.06 11.11
N PRO A 328 1.55 24.89 10.57
CA PRO A 328 2.52 24.52 9.53
C PRO A 328 3.54 23.50 10.06
N VAL A 329 4.02 22.62 9.19
CA VAL A 329 4.97 21.54 9.56
C VAL A 329 6.36 22.05 10.02
N THR A 330 6.58 23.36 9.92
CA THR A 330 7.77 24.09 10.38
C THR A 330 7.54 24.84 11.69
N ALA A 331 6.35 24.73 12.29
CA ALA A 331 6.09 25.33 13.59
C ALA A 331 7.04 24.77 14.66
N ALA A 332 7.53 25.65 15.53
CA ALA A 332 8.38 25.23 16.64
C ALA A 332 7.59 24.36 17.63
N PRO A 333 8.20 23.34 18.23
CA PRO A 333 7.54 22.49 19.20
C PRO A 333 7.16 23.28 20.46
N THR A 334 5.99 22.97 21.03
CA THR A 334 5.58 23.49 22.34
C THR A 334 6.45 22.88 23.44
N ALA A 335 7.25 23.70 24.11
CA ALA A 335 8.24 23.22 25.09
C ALA A 335 7.63 22.53 26.33
N ALA A 336 6.43 22.95 26.74
CA ALA A 336 5.68 22.35 27.84
C ALA A 336 4.19 22.27 27.46
N PRO A 337 3.72 21.14 26.90
CA PRO A 337 2.31 21.00 26.55
C PRO A 337 1.40 21.04 27.79
N GLY A 338 0.28 21.74 27.69
CA GLY A 338 -0.74 21.89 28.73
C GLY A 338 -2.15 22.03 28.13
N GLY A 339 -3.16 22.30 28.97
CA GLY A 339 -4.57 22.26 28.55
C GLY A 339 -4.98 23.21 27.41
N SER A 340 -4.22 24.28 27.16
CA SER A 340 -4.43 25.19 26.03
C SER A 340 -3.49 24.95 24.84
N SER A 341 -2.60 23.96 24.92
CA SER A 341 -1.73 23.59 23.79
C SER A 341 -2.52 22.87 22.70
N PRO A 342 -2.03 22.84 21.44
CA PRO A 342 -2.74 22.14 20.38
C PRO A 342 -2.86 20.63 20.70
N HIS A 343 -4.07 20.08 20.66
CA HIS A 343 -4.33 18.66 20.95
C HIS A 343 -5.63 18.17 20.30
N LEU A 344 -5.80 16.85 20.27
CA LEU A 344 -7.01 16.16 19.84
C LEU A 344 -7.63 15.43 21.02
N GLU A 345 -8.94 15.56 21.19
CA GLU A 345 -9.71 14.87 22.23
C GLU A 345 -10.54 13.74 21.61
N TYR A 346 -10.60 12.60 22.29
CA TYR A 346 -11.39 11.44 21.89
C TYR A 346 -12.32 11.04 23.03
N ARG A 347 -13.61 10.94 22.75
CA ARG A 347 -14.59 10.41 23.71
C ARG A 347 -14.90 8.95 23.37
N PHE A 348 -14.77 8.09 24.36
CA PHE A 348 -15.15 6.69 24.29
C PHE A 348 -15.71 6.23 25.64
N SER A 349 -16.50 5.17 25.63
CA SER A 349 -17.06 4.55 26.83
C SER A 349 -16.25 3.30 27.18
N LEU A 350 -15.94 3.12 28.46
CA LEU A 350 -15.39 1.87 28.99
C LEU A 350 -16.49 1.11 29.74
N PRO A 351 -16.55 -0.23 29.63
CA PRO A 351 -17.39 -1.02 30.52
C PRO A 351 -16.95 -0.79 31.97
N GLN A 352 -17.90 -0.56 32.87
CA GLN A 352 -17.61 -0.47 34.30
C GLN A 352 -17.17 -1.85 34.80
N ALA A 353 -16.03 -1.90 35.52
CA ALA A 353 -15.40 -3.13 35.99
C ALA A 353 -16.23 -3.89 37.02
#